data_AF-A0A7S4JQ85-F1
#
_entry.id   AF-A0A7S4JQ85-F1
#
_cell.length_a   1.000
_cell.length_b   1.000
_cell.length_c   1.000
_cell.angle_alpha   90.00
_cell.angle_beta   90.00
_cell.angle_gamma   90.00
#
_symmetry.space_group_name_H-M   'P 1'
#
loop_
_entity.id
_entity.type
_entity.pdbx_description
1 polymer ?
#
loop_
_entity_poly.entity_id
_entity_poly.type
_entity_poly.pdbx_seq_one_letter_code
_entity_poly.pdbx_strand_id
1 'polypeptide(L)'
;ESVSLFHSFHKEEERISLVPFHLLPQFLSEQSRTIKERMKEIENQFRSKTSLHTATALKIVCMVSHGIKLAEAFIESVNHIERILYKQFVTAIGKQINFVDFDEYMRFHVRKIYQKEYNPNAFSWPVKVFSAGRVPEGVITIQQNFNSPRPIMTASRAFKASTAMKVVLNAASTAQMWGERHIHLWTAYQFDSQEVPLSLVARAKEYSSFILILGTVPTKNVFDPSHAIIVKDKDEVILPLLLETIPTAKEFKAKVNSLSPEQQAFSKAYRALQLASTLFGVMVLPIEPQLEKLLNLPANTLAKELELQKDVMDLMIQHDIPSSLLSCDEEKVLSGPEKVQEVQKNVTAMRNIIFPPPTPPSSPAELYLCVDSISLDNCEISSENCKSGYPNIRRGRARESNYCIEDEEEEEEVEEVESKKGFDSLKEEEDEEEEEEEE
;
A
#
# COMPACT_ATOMS: atom_id res chain seq x y z
N GLU A 1 -46.47 37.70 5.66
CA GLU A 1 -45.54 37.24 6.70
C GLU A 1 -44.62 36.21 6.07
N SER A 2 -43.33 36.50 5.92
CA SER A 2 -42.22 35.52 5.73
C SER A 2 -41.01 36.18 5.04
N VAL A 3 -40.31 37.08 5.75
CA VAL A 3 -38.92 37.44 5.44
C VAL A 3 -38.19 37.66 6.77
N SER A 4 -37.93 36.57 7.50
CA SER A 4 -36.92 36.58 8.57
C SER A 4 -36.50 35.15 8.87
N LEU A 5 -35.43 34.69 8.21
CA LEU A 5 -34.63 33.54 8.66
C LEU A 5 -33.26 33.42 7.95
N PHE A 6 -32.79 34.46 7.23
CA PHE A 6 -31.40 34.56 6.76
C PHE A 6 -30.58 35.53 7.64
N HIS A 7 -30.56 35.25 8.95
CA HIS A 7 -29.69 35.90 9.91
C HIS A 7 -29.14 34.84 10.85
N SER A 8 -28.04 34.18 10.47
CA SER A 8 -27.01 33.68 11.41
C SER A 8 -25.99 32.71 10.77
N PHE A 9 -25.30 33.03 9.68
CA PHE A 9 -24.08 32.29 9.31
C PHE A 9 -23.07 33.20 8.58
N HIS A 10 -22.71 34.33 9.20
CA HIS A 10 -21.43 35.00 8.89
C HIS A 10 -20.46 34.71 10.03
N LYS A 11 -19.70 33.64 9.86
CA LYS A 11 -18.59 33.29 10.75
C LYS A 11 -17.34 33.95 10.17
N GLU A 12 -16.92 35.04 10.81
CA GLU A 12 -15.59 35.69 10.75
C GLU A 12 -14.86 35.59 9.39
N GLU A 13 -15.28 36.38 8.42
CA GLU A 13 -14.39 36.78 7.33
C GLU A 13 -13.38 37.80 7.90
N GLU A 14 -12.09 37.46 7.86
CA GLU A 14 -11.01 38.44 8.02
C GLU A 14 -11.27 39.61 7.06
N ARG A 15 -11.72 40.75 7.60
CA ARG A 15 -11.85 41.98 6.83
C ARG A 15 -10.46 42.40 6.36
N ILE A 16 -10.16 42.09 5.11
CA ILE A 16 -8.95 42.54 4.42
C ILE A 16 -8.97 44.07 4.44
N SER A 17 -8.09 44.66 5.25
CA SER A 17 -7.80 46.09 5.20
C SER A 17 -7.00 46.37 3.92
N LEU A 18 -7.71 46.42 2.79
CA LEU A 18 -7.11 46.89 1.54
C LEU A 18 -6.55 48.28 1.79
N VAL A 19 -5.23 48.42 1.66
CA VAL A 19 -4.57 49.71 1.78
C VAL A 19 -5.14 50.63 0.70
N PRO A 20 -5.72 51.78 1.06
CA PRO A 20 -6.30 52.67 0.08
C PRO A 20 -5.27 53.11 -0.96
N PHE A 21 -5.64 53.07 -2.24
CA PHE A 21 -4.75 53.44 -3.35
C PHE A 21 -4.16 54.85 -3.22
N HIS A 22 -4.87 55.77 -2.57
CA HIS A 22 -4.40 57.13 -2.31
C HIS A 22 -3.20 57.23 -1.35
N LEU A 23 -2.88 56.16 -0.61
CA LEU A 23 -1.71 56.09 0.28
C LEU A 23 -0.43 55.60 -0.43
N LEU A 24 -0.53 55.13 -1.68
CA LEU A 24 0.62 54.64 -2.45
C LEU A 24 1.76 55.67 -2.57
N PRO A 25 1.51 56.98 -2.79
CA PRO A 25 2.58 57.99 -2.77
C PRO A 25 3.27 58.10 -1.42
N GLN A 26 2.55 57.87 -0.31
CA GLN A 26 3.12 57.91 1.03
C GLN A 26 4.04 56.71 1.26
N PHE A 27 3.64 55.50 0.85
CA PHE A 27 4.50 54.31 0.93
C PHE A 27 5.77 54.44 0.08
N LEU A 28 5.68 55.01 -1.12
CA LEU A 28 6.85 55.28 -1.96
C LEU A 28 7.77 56.33 -1.33
N SER A 29 7.21 57.36 -0.68
CA SER A 29 7.99 58.36 0.03
C SER A 29 8.72 57.78 1.25
N GLU A 30 8.05 56.90 1.99
CA GLU A 30 8.61 56.17 3.14
C GLU A 30 9.69 55.18 2.69
N GLN A 31 9.45 54.42 1.62
CA GLN A 31 10.45 53.52 1.05
C GLN A 31 11.70 54.30 0.60
N SER A 32 11.53 55.44 -0.09
CA SER A 32 12.63 56.32 -0.47
C SER A 32 13.39 56.85 0.75
N ARG A 33 12.66 57.21 1.81
CA ARG A 33 13.24 57.68 3.07
C ARG A 33 14.07 56.60 3.75
N THR A 34 13.52 55.40 3.93
CA THR A 34 14.21 54.26 4.56
C THR A 34 15.45 53.84 3.78
N ILE A 35 15.40 53.81 2.44
CA ILE A 35 16.56 53.50 1.60
C ILE A 35 17.64 54.58 1.78
N LYS A 36 17.28 55.85 1.80
CA LYS A 36 18.22 56.96 2.01
C LYS A 36 18.84 56.95 3.41
N GLU A 37 18.07 56.60 4.44
CA GLU A 37 18.56 56.42 5.81
C GLU A 37 19.57 55.27 5.88
N ARG A 38 19.25 54.11 5.30
CA ARG A 38 20.17 52.97 5.21
C ARG A 38 21.45 53.27 4.41
N MET A 39 21.35 54.02 3.32
CA MET A 39 22.52 54.47 2.57
C MET A 39 23.43 55.38 3.39
N LYS A 40 22.87 56.29 4.19
CA LYS A 40 23.62 57.16 5.10
C LYS A 40 24.24 56.39 6.27
N GLU A 41 23.55 55.38 6.80
CA GLU A 41 24.11 54.47 7.82
C GLU A 41 25.34 53.73 7.29
N ILE A 42 25.26 53.18 6.08
CA ILE A 42 26.38 52.50 5.39
C ILE A 42 27.53 53.49 5.13
N GLU A 43 27.25 54.72 4.70
CA GLU A 43 28.27 55.75 4.53
C GLU A 43 28.97 56.13 5.84
N ASN A 44 28.23 56.18 6.95
CA ASN A 44 28.76 56.56 8.26
C ASN A 44 29.59 55.44 8.90
N GLN A 45 29.20 54.18 8.71
CA GLN A 45 29.89 53.02 9.27
C GLN A 45 31.20 52.69 8.52
N PHE A 46 31.29 53.01 7.22
CA PHE A 46 32.43 52.63 6.36
C PHE A 46 33.25 53.83 5.86
N ARG A 47 33.37 54.92 6.65
CA ARG A 47 34.14 56.13 6.30
C ARG A 47 35.65 55.91 6.14
N SER A 48 36.21 54.80 6.63
CA SER A 48 37.65 54.53 6.56
C SER A 48 38.03 53.81 5.25
N LYS A 49 38.97 54.40 4.50
CA LYS A 49 39.56 53.84 3.25
C LYS A 49 40.37 52.54 3.44
N THR A 50 40.41 51.97 4.65
CA THR A 50 41.22 50.81 5.02
C THR A 50 40.43 49.50 5.13
N SER A 51 39.13 49.49 4.85
CA SER A 51 38.34 48.26 4.80
C SER A 51 38.34 47.64 3.39
N LEU A 52 38.35 46.31 3.30
CA LEU A 52 38.39 45.52 2.06
C LEU A 52 37.18 45.76 1.12
N HIS A 53 36.13 46.44 1.60
CA HIS A 53 34.91 46.71 0.84
C HIS A 53 34.70 48.21 0.68
N THR A 54 34.59 48.67 -0.57
CA THR A 54 34.25 50.06 -0.87
C THR A 54 32.79 50.35 -0.52
N ALA A 55 32.50 51.49 0.12
CA ALA A 55 31.13 51.92 0.46
C ALA A 55 30.15 51.90 -0.72
N THR A 56 30.65 52.12 -1.95
CA THR A 56 29.87 52.00 -3.19
C THR A 56 29.39 50.57 -3.46
N ALA A 57 30.24 49.56 -3.23
CA ALA A 57 29.88 48.16 -3.42
C ALA A 57 28.79 47.71 -2.42
N LEU A 58 28.90 48.16 -1.16
CA LEU A 58 27.89 47.87 -0.12
C LEU A 58 26.53 48.50 -0.43
N LYS A 59 26.50 49.71 -1.01
CA LYS A 59 25.25 50.34 -1.48
C LYS A 59 24.60 49.54 -2.61
N ILE A 60 25.39 49.03 -3.56
CA ILE A 60 24.88 48.20 -4.66
C ILE A 60 24.30 46.91 -4.10
N VAL A 61 25.01 46.21 -3.19
CA VAL A 61 24.51 45.00 -2.54
C VAL A 61 23.22 45.26 -1.76
N CYS A 62 23.13 46.39 -1.04
CA CYS A 62 21.91 46.79 -0.34
C CYS A 62 20.73 47.02 -1.30
N MET A 63 20.95 47.69 -2.43
CA MET A 63 19.93 47.92 -3.45
C MET A 63 19.49 46.63 -4.14
N VAL A 64 20.43 45.74 -4.46
CA VAL A 64 20.13 44.42 -5.05
C VAL A 64 19.35 43.55 -4.07
N SER A 65 19.76 43.51 -2.79
CA SER A 65 19.03 42.78 -1.75
C SER A 65 17.61 43.32 -1.55
N HIS A 66 17.44 44.64 -1.57
CA HIS A 66 16.12 45.27 -1.52
C HIS A 66 15.27 44.94 -2.75
N GLY A 67 15.88 44.93 -3.95
CA GLY A 67 15.21 44.54 -5.20
C GLY A 67 14.74 43.09 -5.20
N ILE A 68 15.54 42.17 -4.68
CA ILE A 68 15.15 40.75 -4.52
C ILE A 68 13.96 40.64 -3.57
N LYS A 69 14.00 41.29 -2.41
CA LYS A 69 12.88 41.29 -1.45
C LYS A 69 11.60 41.87 -2.03
N LEU A 70 11.71 42.89 -2.87
CA LEU A 70 10.55 43.47 -3.55
C LEU A 70 9.96 42.51 -4.58
N ALA A 71 10.80 41.80 -5.33
CA ALA A 71 10.36 40.78 -6.28
C ALA A 71 9.69 39.59 -5.56
N GLU A 72 10.26 39.12 -4.46
CA GLU A 72 9.65 38.08 -3.61
C GLU A 72 8.29 38.52 -3.06
N ALA A 73 8.20 39.73 -2.49
CA ALA A 73 6.95 40.27 -1.98
C ALA A 73 5.89 40.45 -3.08
N PHE A 74 6.31 40.81 -4.31
CA PHE A 74 5.41 40.88 -5.45
C PHE A 74 4.88 39.50 -5.83
N ILE A 75 5.75 38.49 -5.98
CA ILE A 75 5.33 37.11 -6.27
C ILE A 75 4.38 36.60 -5.19
N GLU A 76 4.69 36.82 -3.92
CA GLU A 76 3.82 36.44 -2.81
C GLU A 76 2.45 37.14 -2.88
N SER A 77 2.42 38.42 -3.23
CA SER A 77 1.18 39.18 -3.39
C SER A 77 0.31 38.66 -4.54
N VAL A 78 0.91 38.32 -5.67
CA VAL A 78 0.20 37.73 -6.82
C VAL A 78 -0.35 36.36 -6.43
N ASN A 79 0.49 35.49 -5.86
CA ASN A 79 0.07 34.17 -5.38
C ASN A 79 -1.01 34.25 -4.30
N HIS A 80 -1.02 35.31 -3.49
CA HIS A 80 -2.05 35.55 -2.49
C HIS A 80 -3.38 35.94 -3.14
N ILE A 81 -3.36 36.87 -4.10
CA ILE A 81 -4.55 37.27 -4.86
C ILE A 81 -5.12 36.07 -5.61
N GLU A 82 -4.28 35.28 -6.29
CA GLU A 82 -4.70 34.06 -6.98
C GLU A 82 -5.34 33.06 -6.02
N ARG A 83 -4.75 32.83 -4.85
CA ARG A 83 -5.35 31.95 -3.82
C ARG A 83 -6.71 32.47 -3.34
N ILE A 84 -6.88 33.79 -3.17
CA ILE A 84 -8.17 34.37 -2.78
C ILE A 84 -9.19 34.17 -3.90
N LEU A 85 -8.85 34.51 -5.15
CA LEU A 85 -9.74 34.36 -6.29
C LEU A 85 -10.14 32.89 -6.49
N TYR A 86 -9.18 31.97 -6.37
CA TYR A 86 -9.43 30.54 -6.42
C TYR A 86 -10.40 30.08 -5.33
N LYS A 87 -10.19 30.50 -4.08
CA LYS A 87 -11.12 30.18 -2.98
C LYS A 87 -12.52 30.73 -3.22
N GLN A 88 -12.63 31.97 -3.68
CA GLN A 88 -13.93 32.58 -4.01
C GLN A 88 -14.63 31.81 -5.13
N PHE A 89 -13.88 31.38 -6.14
CA PHE A 89 -14.40 30.56 -7.23
C PHE A 89 -14.88 29.19 -6.75
N VAL A 90 -14.08 28.50 -5.92
CA VAL A 90 -14.47 27.21 -5.32
C VAL A 90 -15.73 27.36 -4.45
N THR A 91 -15.84 28.42 -3.65
CA THR A 91 -17.03 28.71 -2.86
C THR A 91 -18.26 29.00 -3.72
N ALA A 92 -18.09 29.73 -4.83
CA ALA A 92 -19.18 30.07 -5.75
C ALA A 92 -19.73 28.85 -6.51
N ILE A 93 -18.85 27.91 -6.89
CA ILE A 93 -19.24 26.66 -7.57
C ILE A 93 -19.71 25.60 -6.57
N GLY A 94 -19.16 25.60 -5.35
CA GLY A 94 -19.58 24.77 -4.23
C GLY A 94 -18.57 23.68 -3.83
N LYS A 95 -17.96 22.98 -4.79
CA LYS A 95 -16.98 21.91 -4.50
C LYS A 95 -15.97 21.72 -5.63
N GLN A 96 -14.71 21.52 -5.27
CA GLN A 96 -13.68 21.03 -6.18
C GLN A 96 -13.79 19.51 -6.32
N ILE A 97 -13.90 19.03 -7.55
CA ILE A 97 -13.92 17.59 -7.84
C ILE A 97 -12.49 17.07 -7.72
N ASN A 98 -12.29 16.14 -6.80
CA ASN A 98 -11.02 15.43 -6.63
C ASN A 98 -11.07 14.05 -7.29
N PHE A 99 -9.91 13.39 -7.40
CA PHE A 99 -9.82 12.00 -7.86
C PHE A 99 -10.78 11.07 -7.12
N VAL A 100 -10.90 11.23 -5.79
CA VAL A 100 -11.77 10.39 -4.95
C VAL A 100 -13.24 10.53 -5.34
N ASP A 101 -13.69 11.76 -5.63
CA ASP A 101 -15.07 12.02 -6.05
C ASP A 101 -15.36 11.40 -7.42
N PHE A 102 -14.38 11.48 -8.33
CA PHE A 102 -14.49 10.89 -9.66
C PHE A 102 -14.47 9.36 -9.62
N ASP A 103 -13.59 8.75 -8.81
CA ASP A 103 -13.56 7.29 -8.63
C ASP A 103 -14.88 6.77 -8.06
N GLU A 104 -15.49 7.47 -7.09
CA GLU A 104 -16.81 7.14 -6.56
C GLU A 104 -17.91 7.28 -7.62
N TYR A 105 -17.89 8.37 -8.38
CA TYR A 105 -18.80 8.59 -9.51
C TYR A 105 -18.70 7.47 -10.55
N MET A 106 -17.48 7.08 -10.93
CA MET A 106 -17.24 6.01 -11.89
C MET A 106 -17.71 4.66 -11.36
N ARG A 107 -17.44 4.33 -10.08
CA ARG A 107 -17.94 3.09 -9.46
C ARG A 107 -19.46 3.01 -9.50
N PHE A 108 -20.17 4.12 -9.25
CA PHE A 108 -21.62 4.16 -9.32
C PHE A 108 -22.14 3.93 -10.75
N HIS A 109 -21.54 4.58 -11.75
CA HIS A 109 -21.98 4.45 -13.14
C HIS A 109 -21.65 3.08 -13.73
N VAL A 110 -20.46 2.55 -13.46
CA VAL A 110 -20.02 1.22 -13.90
C VAL A 110 -21.02 0.15 -13.43
N ARG A 111 -21.55 0.26 -12.21
CA ARG A 111 -22.59 -0.66 -11.70
C ARG A 111 -23.90 -0.61 -12.48
N LYS A 112 -24.24 0.53 -13.08
CA LYS A 112 -25.47 0.70 -13.89
C LYS A 112 -25.26 0.27 -15.34
N ILE A 113 -24.04 0.44 -15.86
CA ILE A 113 -23.71 0.16 -17.27
C ILE A 113 -23.53 -1.35 -17.51
N TYR A 114 -22.85 -2.05 -16.61
CA TYR A 114 -22.56 -3.47 -16.78
C TYR A 114 -23.66 -4.35 -16.18
N GLN A 115 -23.91 -5.50 -16.82
CA GLN A 115 -24.67 -6.57 -16.17
C GLN A 115 -23.94 -7.04 -14.91
N LYS A 116 -24.69 -7.59 -13.96
CA LYS A 116 -24.18 -7.98 -12.65
C LYS A 116 -22.98 -8.94 -12.73
N GLU A 117 -22.94 -9.79 -13.76
CA GLU A 117 -21.86 -10.76 -13.99
C GLU A 117 -20.55 -10.11 -14.45
N TYR A 118 -20.60 -8.97 -15.13
CA TYR A 118 -19.44 -8.25 -15.67
C TYR A 118 -19.02 -7.06 -14.80
N ASN A 119 -19.80 -6.77 -13.77
CA ASN A 119 -19.51 -5.67 -12.86
C ASN A 119 -18.18 -5.93 -12.13
N PRO A 120 -17.23 -4.97 -12.15
CA PRO A 120 -15.98 -5.08 -11.41
C PRO A 120 -16.20 -5.37 -9.93
N ASN A 121 -15.42 -6.31 -9.41
CA ASN A 121 -15.47 -6.71 -8.00
C ASN A 121 -14.25 -6.16 -7.26
N ALA A 122 -14.41 -5.90 -5.96
CA ALA A 122 -13.30 -5.55 -5.11
C ALA A 122 -12.22 -6.63 -5.18
N PHE A 123 -10.95 -6.24 -5.42
CA PHE A 123 -9.81 -7.15 -5.36
C PHE A 123 -9.58 -7.55 -3.91
N SER A 124 -10.25 -8.62 -3.52
CA SER A 124 -10.15 -9.25 -2.21
C SER A 124 -10.26 -10.75 -2.42
N TRP A 125 -9.09 -11.38 -2.49
CA TRP A 125 -8.99 -12.80 -2.80
C TRP A 125 -8.71 -13.61 -1.52
N PRO A 126 -9.64 -14.46 -1.10
CA PRO A 126 -9.40 -15.36 0.02
C PRO A 126 -8.46 -16.49 -0.38
N VAL A 127 -7.40 -16.70 0.39
CA VAL A 127 -6.48 -17.83 0.24
C VAL A 127 -7.16 -19.08 0.77
N LYS A 128 -7.67 -19.92 -0.13
CA LYS A 128 -8.44 -21.13 0.22
C LYS A 128 -7.57 -22.38 0.08
N VAL A 129 -7.69 -23.26 1.07
CA VAL A 129 -7.26 -24.66 0.93
C VAL A 129 -8.33 -25.41 0.14
N PHE A 130 -7.94 -26.24 -0.82
CA PHE A 130 -8.83 -26.96 -1.76
C PHE A 130 -9.82 -27.95 -1.10
N SER A 131 -9.82 -28.10 0.23
CA SER A 131 -10.80 -28.92 0.94
C SER A 131 -12.12 -28.16 1.11
N ALA A 132 -13.19 -28.70 0.53
CA ALA A 132 -14.52 -28.08 0.53
C ALA A 132 -15.00 -27.74 1.95
N GLY A 133 -15.35 -26.46 2.17
CA GLY A 133 -15.97 -25.98 3.41
C GLY A 133 -15.03 -25.37 4.46
N ARG A 134 -13.72 -25.25 4.19
CA ARG A 134 -12.78 -24.66 5.14
C ARG A 134 -12.76 -23.13 5.08
N VAL A 135 -12.53 -22.53 6.25
CA VAL A 135 -12.25 -21.09 6.39
C VAL A 135 -10.96 -20.77 5.64
N PRO A 136 -10.89 -19.66 4.86
CA PRO A 136 -9.66 -19.31 4.15
C PRO A 136 -8.54 -18.96 5.14
N GLU A 137 -7.32 -19.38 4.82
CA GLU A 137 -6.09 -19.13 5.58
C GLU A 137 -5.80 -17.63 5.65
N GLY A 138 -6.05 -16.91 4.58
CA GLY A 138 -5.75 -15.48 4.53
C GLY A 138 -6.58 -14.76 3.50
N VAL A 139 -6.28 -13.48 3.32
CA VAL A 139 -6.85 -12.65 2.27
C VAL A 139 -5.75 -11.82 1.65
N ILE A 140 -5.77 -11.72 0.33
CA ILE A 140 -4.90 -10.86 -0.45
C ILE A 140 -5.75 -9.78 -1.10
N THR A 141 -5.34 -8.54 -0.93
CA THR A 141 -6.06 -7.36 -1.43
C THR A 141 -5.08 -6.43 -2.12
N ILE A 142 -5.52 -5.70 -3.14
CA ILE A 142 -4.80 -4.55 -3.67
C ILE A 142 -5.60 -3.33 -3.25
N GLN A 143 -4.97 -2.42 -2.53
CA GLN A 143 -5.62 -1.30 -1.88
C GLN A 143 -5.09 0.03 -2.42
N GLN A 144 -5.98 1.02 -2.51
CA GLN A 144 -5.62 2.42 -2.76
C GLN A 144 -5.36 3.13 -1.43
N ASN A 145 -4.18 3.72 -1.28
CA ASN A 145 -3.73 4.36 -0.05
C ASN A 145 -3.92 5.89 -0.09
N PHE A 146 -5.18 6.34 -0.15
CA PHE A 146 -5.51 7.75 0.06
C PHE A 146 -5.83 8.00 1.54
N ASN A 147 -7.07 8.40 1.86
CA ASN A 147 -7.49 8.70 3.25
C ASN A 147 -7.91 7.45 4.03
N SER A 148 -8.45 6.45 3.33
CA SER A 148 -8.84 5.17 3.91
C SER A 148 -8.46 4.06 2.93
N PRO A 149 -7.69 3.04 3.35
CA PRO A 149 -7.35 1.93 2.48
C PRO A 149 -8.61 1.21 2.03
N ARG A 150 -8.87 1.22 0.71
CA ARG A 150 -10.01 0.53 0.09
C ARG A 150 -9.51 -0.38 -1.01
N PRO A 151 -10.07 -1.59 -1.17
CA PRO A 151 -9.70 -2.46 -2.26
C PRO A 151 -10.07 -1.82 -3.60
N ILE A 152 -9.19 -1.98 -4.59
CA ILE A 152 -9.46 -1.57 -5.97
C ILE A 152 -10.56 -2.43 -6.58
N MET A 153 -11.33 -1.87 -7.50
CA MET A 153 -12.33 -2.61 -8.26
C MET A 153 -11.67 -3.17 -9.52
N THR A 154 -11.73 -4.49 -9.69
CA THR A 154 -11.12 -5.18 -10.83
C THR A 154 -12.15 -6.00 -11.58
N ALA A 155 -12.10 -5.93 -12.91
CA ALA A 155 -12.75 -6.93 -13.74
C ALA A 155 -11.89 -8.19 -13.67
N SER A 156 -12.47 -9.32 -13.28
CA SER A 156 -11.75 -10.57 -13.09
C SER A 156 -12.26 -11.66 -14.01
N ARG A 157 -11.34 -12.47 -14.53
CA ARG A 157 -11.67 -13.68 -15.27
C ARG A 157 -10.91 -14.86 -14.68
N ALA A 158 -11.67 -15.86 -14.23
CA ALA A 158 -11.13 -17.10 -13.70
C ALA A 158 -10.96 -18.14 -14.82
N PHE A 159 -9.82 -18.82 -14.80
CA PHE A 159 -9.51 -19.93 -15.69
C PHE A 159 -9.19 -21.17 -14.85
N LYS A 160 -9.82 -22.29 -15.22
CA LYS A 160 -9.38 -23.60 -14.73
C LYS A 160 -8.05 -23.95 -15.40
N ALA A 161 -7.05 -24.34 -14.62
CA ALA A 161 -5.78 -24.78 -15.18
C ALA A 161 -5.97 -26.06 -16.02
N SER A 162 -5.87 -25.92 -17.34
CA SER A 162 -5.79 -27.05 -18.27
C SER A 162 -4.37 -27.63 -18.35
N THR A 163 -3.37 -26.81 -18.06
CA THR A 163 -1.94 -27.15 -18.10
C THR A 163 -1.28 -26.81 -16.77
N ALA A 164 -0.18 -27.48 -16.43
CA ALA A 164 0.66 -27.08 -15.31
C ALA A 164 1.36 -25.74 -15.62
N MET A 165 1.46 -24.86 -14.62
CA MET A 165 2.32 -23.68 -14.69
C MET A 165 3.73 -24.09 -14.26
N LYS A 166 4.73 -23.75 -15.07
CA LYS A 166 6.14 -24.00 -14.77
C LYS A 166 6.68 -22.81 -14.00
N VAL A 167 7.25 -23.06 -12.83
CA VAL A 167 7.88 -22.07 -11.98
C VAL A 167 9.37 -22.38 -11.89
N VAL A 168 10.20 -21.46 -12.37
CA VAL A 168 11.65 -21.62 -12.35
C VAL A 168 12.14 -21.23 -10.96
N LEU A 169 12.59 -22.20 -10.15
CA LEU A 169 13.08 -21.93 -8.79
C LEU A 169 14.56 -21.53 -8.80
N ASN A 170 15.35 -22.18 -9.64
CA ASN A 170 16.73 -21.82 -9.92
C ASN A 170 17.13 -22.32 -11.33
N ALA A 171 18.40 -22.15 -11.71
CA ALA A 171 18.89 -22.56 -13.04
C ALA A 171 18.73 -24.06 -13.35
N ALA A 172 18.55 -24.92 -12.35
CA ALA A 172 18.50 -26.37 -12.48
C ALA A 172 17.15 -27.00 -12.08
N SER A 173 16.27 -26.26 -11.39
CA SER A 173 15.02 -26.80 -10.87
C SER A 173 13.80 -25.98 -11.29
N THR A 174 12.83 -26.69 -11.85
CA THR A 174 11.52 -26.14 -12.23
C THR A 174 10.42 -26.89 -11.50
N ALA A 175 9.60 -26.19 -10.74
CA ALA A 175 8.41 -26.75 -10.12
C ALA A 175 7.21 -26.70 -11.10
N GLN A 176 6.35 -27.70 -11.03
CA GLN A 176 5.09 -27.72 -11.76
C GLN A 176 3.94 -27.46 -10.79
N MET A 177 3.13 -26.46 -11.11
CA MET A 177 2.10 -25.96 -10.23
C MET A 177 0.73 -26.04 -10.88
N TRP A 178 -0.24 -26.51 -10.10
CA TRP A 178 -1.64 -26.65 -10.50
C TRP A 178 -2.49 -25.81 -9.56
N GLY A 179 -3.45 -25.07 -10.12
CA GLY A 179 -4.30 -24.18 -9.35
C GLY A 179 -5.20 -23.36 -10.25
N GLU A 180 -6.12 -22.61 -9.64
CA GLU A 180 -6.92 -21.63 -10.37
C GLU A 180 -6.04 -20.46 -10.80
N ARG A 181 -6.29 -19.95 -12.01
CA ARG A 181 -5.60 -18.78 -12.55
C ARG A 181 -6.61 -17.66 -12.73
N HIS A 182 -6.28 -16.48 -12.24
CA HIS A 182 -7.15 -15.31 -12.31
C HIS A 182 -6.41 -14.19 -13.00
N ILE A 183 -7.03 -13.61 -14.03
CA ILE A 183 -6.57 -12.37 -14.64
C ILE A 183 -7.42 -11.25 -14.08
N HIS A 184 -6.77 -10.22 -13.56
CA HIS A 184 -7.42 -9.04 -13.02
C HIS A 184 -7.05 -7.83 -13.87
N LEU A 185 -8.06 -7.11 -14.32
CA LEU A 185 -7.91 -5.85 -15.03
C LEU A 185 -8.35 -4.72 -14.11
N TRP A 186 -7.51 -3.70 -14.02
CA TRP A 186 -7.81 -2.47 -13.31
C TRP A 186 -7.54 -1.28 -14.23
N THR A 187 -8.50 -0.38 -14.32
CA THR A 187 -8.35 0.88 -15.04
C THR A 187 -8.20 2.00 -14.02
N ALA A 188 -7.02 2.62 -14.00
CA ALA A 188 -6.76 3.78 -13.17
C ALA A 188 -7.19 5.06 -13.88
N TYR A 189 -7.75 6.01 -13.12
CA TYR A 189 -7.91 7.39 -13.58
C TYR A 189 -6.85 8.25 -12.89
N GLN A 190 -6.32 9.25 -13.58
CA GLN A 190 -5.31 10.13 -13.02
C GLN A 190 -5.64 11.57 -13.40
N PHE A 191 -5.72 12.45 -12.40
CA PHE A 191 -5.79 13.89 -12.61
C PHE A 191 -4.43 14.49 -12.29
N ASP A 192 -3.92 15.32 -13.19
CA ASP A 192 -2.72 16.15 -13.00
C ASP A 192 -1.54 15.43 -12.33
N SER A 193 -0.88 14.53 -13.07
CA SER A 193 0.38 13.83 -12.70
C SER A 193 0.45 13.19 -11.30
N GLN A 194 -0.64 13.10 -10.54
CA GLN A 194 -0.66 12.49 -9.21
C GLN A 194 -0.70 10.97 -9.34
N GLU A 195 0.36 10.29 -8.94
CA GLU A 195 0.39 8.83 -8.93
C GLU A 195 -0.68 8.29 -7.96
N VAL A 196 -1.38 7.24 -8.37
CA VAL A 196 -2.34 6.54 -7.51
C VAL A 196 -1.55 5.58 -6.61
N PRO A 197 -1.42 5.83 -5.30
CA PRO A 197 -0.63 4.97 -4.44
C PRO A 197 -1.38 3.66 -4.24
N LEU A 198 -0.83 2.59 -4.80
CA LEU A 198 -1.34 1.24 -4.61
C LEU A 198 -0.48 0.44 -3.63
N SER A 199 -1.10 -0.48 -2.92
CA SER A 199 -0.39 -1.48 -2.13
C SER A 199 -1.04 -2.84 -2.22
N LEU A 200 -0.21 -3.86 -2.43
CA LEU A 200 -0.59 -5.26 -2.25
C LEU A 200 -0.51 -5.59 -0.77
N VAL A 201 -1.67 -5.90 -0.19
CA VAL A 201 -1.81 -6.22 1.23
C VAL A 201 -2.21 -7.69 1.37
N ALA A 202 -1.34 -8.48 1.97
CA ALA A 202 -1.60 -9.89 2.28
C ALA A 202 -1.72 -10.05 3.79
N ARG A 203 -2.81 -10.69 4.24
CA ARG A 203 -3.08 -10.95 5.66
C ARG A 203 -3.30 -12.42 5.89
N ALA A 204 -2.57 -12.99 6.85
CA ALA A 204 -2.86 -14.31 7.38
C ALA A 204 -3.87 -14.22 8.52
N LYS A 205 -4.62 -15.31 8.76
CA LYS A 205 -5.39 -15.50 9.99
C LYS A 205 -4.51 -16.13 11.08
N GLU A 206 -5.09 -16.30 12.26
CA GLU A 206 -4.46 -17.04 13.35
C GLU A 206 -4.19 -18.49 12.94
N TYR A 207 -2.99 -18.99 13.25
CA TYR A 207 -2.57 -20.38 12.98
C TYR A 207 -2.63 -20.79 11.52
N SER A 208 -2.49 -19.82 10.62
CA SER A 208 -2.51 -20.05 9.18
C SER A 208 -1.23 -19.49 8.56
N SER A 209 -0.76 -20.13 7.50
CA SER A 209 0.46 -19.71 6.84
C SER A 209 0.42 -20.03 5.35
N PHE A 210 0.76 -19.04 4.53
CA PHE A 210 0.90 -19.22 3.09
C PHE A 210 2.12 -18.47 2.56
N ILE A 211 2.65 -18.92 1.43
CA ILE A 211 3.73 -18.26 0.71
C ILE A 211 3.12 -17.35 -0.34
N LEU A 212 3.50 -16.08 -0.32
CA LEU A 212 3.22 -15.10 -1.36
C LEU A 212 4.47 -14.94 -2.22
N ILE A 213 4.34 -15.21 -3.51
CA ILE A 213 5.42 -15.12 -4.49
C ILE A 213 5.07 -14.08 -5.54
N LEU A 214 5.98 -13.15 -5.78
CA LEU A 214 5.87 -12.09 -6.78
C LEU A 214 6.77 -12.38 -7.96
N GLY A 215 6.32 -12.10 -9.16
CA GLY A 215 7.07 -12.38 -10.37
C GLY A 215 6.44 -11.78 -11.61
N THR A 216 6.94 -12.22 -12.76
CA THR A 216 6.37 -11.88 -14.07
C THR A 216 5.82 -13.14 -14.73
N VAL A 217 4.83 -12.96 -15.60
CA VAL A 217 4.25 -14.05 -16.39
C VAL A 217 4.60 -13.81 -17.86
N PRO A 218 5.79 -14.24 -18.33
CA PRO A 218 6.24 -13.99 -19.69
C PRO A 218 5.46 -14.82 -20.73
N THR A 219 4.85 -15.93 -20.32
CA THR A 219 4.08 -16.80 -21.22
C THR A 219 2.93 -17.42 -20.44
N LYS A 220 1.86 -17.82 -21.14
CA LYS A 220 0.64 -18.45 -20.57
C LYS A 220 0.90 -19.55 -19.51
N ASN A 221 2.02 -20.27 -19.60
CA ASN A 221 2.33 -21.41 -18.75
C ASN A 221 3.66 -21.28 -17.97
N VAL A 222 4.30 -20.11 -17.98
CA VAL A 222 5.58 -19.89 -17.29
C VAL A 222 5.42 -18.72 -16.34
N PHE A 223 5.85 -18.91 -15.10
CA PHE A 223 5.92 -17.87 -14.09
C PHE A 223 7.38 -17.74 -13.63
N ASP A 224 7.90 -16.52 -13.70
CA ASP A 224 9.28 -16.21 -13.34
C ASP A 224 9.29 -15.51 -11.96
N PRO A 225 9.60 -16.23 -10.86
CA PRO A 225 9.56 -15.68 -9.52
C PRO A 225 10.74 -14.73 -9.28
N SER A 226 10.44 -13.56 -8.70
CA SER A 226 11.44 -12.57 -8.31
C SER A 226 11.64 -12.53 -6.79
N HIS A 227 10.53 -12.52 -6.03
CA HIS A 227 10.54 -12.35 -4.59
C HIS A 227 9.50 -13.28 -3.96
N ALA A 228 9.77 -13.76 -2.75
CA ALA A 228 8.85 -14.60 -1.99
C ALA A 228 8.87 -14.21 -0.52
N ILE A 229 7.69 -14.25 0.12
CA ILE A 229 7.53 -13.99 1.54
C ILE A 229 6.54 -15.00 2.13
N ILE A 230 6.81 -15.45 3.36
CA ILE A 230 5.89 -16.29 4.13
C ILE A 230 5.06 -15.35 5.02
N VAL A 231 3.73 -15.43 4.92
CA VAL A 231 2.80 -14.69 5.77
C VAL A 231 2.19 -15.67 6.76
N LYS A 232 2.35 -15.46 8.07
CA LYS A 232 1.91 -16.41 9.11
C LYS A 232 1.20 -15.72 10.28
N ASP A 233 0.38 -16.44 11.03
CA ASP A 233 -0.09 -16.06 12.38
C ASP A 233 -0.53 -14.59 12.59
N LYS A 234 -1.59 -14.15 11.90
CA LYS A 234 -2.08 -12.75 11.93
C LYS A 234 -1.10 -11.71 11.40
N ASP A 235 -0.03 -12.11 10.72
CA ASP A 235 0.86 -11.18 10.03
C ASP A 235 0.11 -10.46 8.91
N GLU A 236 0.44 -9.18 8.76
CA GLU A 236 0.01 -8.33 7.67
C GLU A 236 1.25 -7.81 6.94
N VAL A 237 1.33 -8.13 5.65
CA VAL A 237 2.39 -7.68 4.75
C VAL A 237 1.79 -6.65 3.80
N ILE A 238 2.36 -5.44 3.80
CA ILE A 238 1.95 -4.32 2.95
C ILE A 238 3.10 -4.01 2.00
N LEU A 239 2.90 -4.24 0.70
CA LEU A 239 3.88 -4.00 -0.35
C LEU A 239 3.42 -2.86 -1.25
N PRO A 240 4.12 -1.71 -1.28
CA PRO A 240 3.77 -0.62 -2.18
C PRO A 240 3.99 -1.04 -3.64
N LEU A 241 2.98 -0.82 -4.49
CA LEU A 241 3.06 -1.07 -5.93
C LEU A 241 3.40 0.24 -6.63
N LEU A 242 4.61 0.30 -7.18
CA LEU A 242 5.05 1.39 -8.03
C LEU A 242 4.61 1.08 -9.47
N LEU A 243 3.81 1.98 -10.05
CA LEU A 243 3.25 1.79 -11.38
C LEU A 243 4.09 2.55 -12.40
N GLU A 244 4.70 1.82 -13.33
CA GLU A 244 5.36 2.43 -14.48
C GLU A 244 4.40 2.46 -15.67
N THR A 245 4.17 3.65 -16.23
CA THR A 245 3.33 3.80 -17.42
C THR A 245 4.16 3.56 -18.68
N ILE A 246 3.76 2.56 -19.46
CA ILE A 246 4.36 2.30 -20.77
C ILE A 246 3.62 3.17 -21.79
N PRO A 247 4.35 3.93 -22.65
CA PRO A 247 3.70 4.79 -23.63
C PRO A 247 2.85 3.98 -24.61
N THR A 248 1.70 4.55 -25.00
CA THR A 248 0.81 3.95 -26.01
C THR A 248 1.55 3.76 -27.35
N ALA A 249 1.10 2.83 -28.19
CA ALA A 249 1.73 2.55 -29.48
C ALA A 249 1.82 3.81 -30.35
N LYS A 250 0.75 4.61 -30.36
CA LYS A 250 0.67 5.88 -31.07
C LYS A 250 1.68 6.92 -30.56
N GLU A 251 1.77 7.11 -29.25
CA GLU A 251 2.72 8.05 -28.66
C GLU A 251 4.17 7.61 -28.88
N PHE A 252 4.42 6.30 -28.83
CA PHE A 252 5.73 5.75 -29.10
C PHE A 252 6.11 5.93 -30.57
N LYS A 253 5.22 5.63 -31.52
CA LYS A 253 5.45 5.86 -32.96
C LYS A 253 5.76 7.33 -33.23
N ALA A 254 5.00 8.25 -32.65
CA ALA A 254 5.25 9.68 -32.77
C ALA A 254 6.64 10.11 -32.23
N LYS A 255 7.07 9.55 -31.08
CA LYS A 255 8.39 9.83 -30.49
C LYS A 255 9.53 9.16 -31.24
N VAL A 256 9.31 8.01 -31.85
CA VAL A 256 10.33 7.23 -32.56
C VAL A 256 10.55 7.74 -33.98
N ASN A 257 9.52 8.27 -34.64
CA ASN A 257 9.61 8.81 -35.99
C ASN A 257 10.61 9.97 -36.14
N SER A 258 10.98 10.65 -35.05
CA SER A 258 11.98 11.73 -35.04
C SER A 258 13.42 11.24 -34.84
N LEU A 259 13.64 9.95 -34.55
CA LEU A 259 14.94 9.36 -34.29
C LEU A 259 15.60 8.81 -35.58
N SER A 260 16.91 8.58 -35.54
CA SER A 260 17.63 7.96 -36.68
C SER A 260 17.23 6.48 -36.86
N PRO A 261 17.37 5.89 -38.06
CA PRO A 261 16.93 4.50 -38.32
C PRO A 261 17.52 3.45 -37.38
N GLU A 262 18.79 3.61 -36.97
CA GLU A 262 19.44 2.72 -36.00
C GLU A 262 18.84 2.86 -34.59
N GLN A 263 18.55 4.10 -34.17
CA GLN A 263 17.88 4.37 -32.89
C GLN A 263 16.44 3.87 -32.91
N GLN A 264 15.73 3.99 -34.04
CA GLN A 264 14.40 3.44 -34.20
C GLN A 264 14.40 1.91 -34.05
N ALA A 265 15.33 1.22 -34.69
CA ALA A 265 15.48 -0.23 -34.57
C ALA A 265 15.74 -0.64 -33.11
N PHE A 266 16.63 0.06 -32.42
CA PHE A 266 16.90 -0.17 -30.99
C PHE A 266 15.66 0.11 -30.12
N SER A 267 14.99 1.24 -30.31
CA SER A 267 13.79 1.60 -29.54
C SER A 267 12.66 0.58 -29.74
N LYS A 268 12.43 0.12 -30.99
CA LYS A 268 11.44 -0.92 -31.29
C LYS A 268 11.77 -2.25 -30.59
N ALA A 269 13.03 -2.68 -30.67
CA ALA A 269 13.48 -3.89 -29.97
C ALA A 269 13.34 -3.77 -28.45
N TYR A 270 13.69 -2.61 -27.88
CA TYR A 270 13.55 -2.35 -26.46
C TYR A 270 12.08 -2.33 -26.01
N ARG A 271 11.18 -1.72 -26.80
CA ARG A 271 9.73 -1.76 -26.54
C ARG A 271 9.20 -3.19 -26.58
N ALA A 272 9.61 -4.00 -27.55
CA ALA A 272 9.19 -5.41 -27.62
C ALA A 272 9.63 -6.19 -26.37
N LEU A 273 10.85 -5.95 -25.89
CA LEU A 273 11.35 -6.52 -24.63
C LEU A 273 10.54 -6.05 -23.42
N GLN A 274 10.23 -4.74 -23.35
CA GLN A 274 9.40 -4.19 -22.28
C GLN A 274 8.01 -4.84 -22.27
N LEU A 275 7.35 -4.95 -23.43
CA LEU A 275 6.01 -5.53 -23.57
C LEU A 275 5.96 -7.02 -23.18
N ALA A 276 7.00 -7.79 -23.53
CA ALA A 276 7.07 -9.23 -23.26
C ALA A 276 7.08 -9.61 -21.77
N SER A 277 7.41 -8.67 -20.86
CA SER A 277 7.50 -8.92 -19.41
C SER A 277 6.69 -7.93 -18.57
N THR A 278 5.57 -7.43 -19.09
CA THR A 278 4.73 -6.44 -18.40
C THR A 278 3.75 -7.03 -17.39
N LEU A 279 3.40 -8.31 -17.53
CA LEU A 279 2.36 -8.90 -16.70
C LEU A 279 2.90 -9.20 -15.29
N PHE A 280 2.53 -8.33 -14.35
CA PHE A 280 2.78 -8.52 -12.93
C PHE A 280 2.01 -9.75 -12.43
N GLY A 281 2.74 -10.72 -11.89
CA GLY A 281 2.20 -11.98 -11.40
C GLY A 281 2.29 -12.07 -9.88
N VAL A 282 1.17 -12.46 -9.26
CA VAL A 282 1.10 -12.83 -7.85
C VAL A 282 0.70 -14.30 -7.76
N MET A 283 1.54 -15.10 -7.11
CA MET A 283 1.29 -16.51 -6.87
C MET A 283 1.17 -16.78 -5.38
N VAL A 284 0.20 -17.62 -5.02
CA VAL A 284 -0.17 -17.88 -3.63
C VAL A 284 -0.15 -19.37 -3.38
N LEU A 285 0.56 -19.77 -2.33
CA LEU A 285 0.79 -21.17 -2.01
C LEU A 285 0.39 -21.46 -0.55
N PRO A 286 -0.71 -22.19 -0.33
CA PRO A 286 -1.03 -22.71 1.00
C PRO A 286 0.05 -23.69 1.46
N ILE A 287 0.60 -23.51 2.67
CA ILE A 287 1.71 -24.33 3.16
C ILE A 287 1.20 -25.67 3.72
N GLU A 288 0.09 -25.67 4.45
CA GLU A 288 -0.40 -26.85 5.18
C GLU A 288 -0.52 -28.11 4.32
N PRO A 289 -1.15 -28.07 3.13
CA PRO A 289 -1.32 -29.29 2.32
C PRO A 289 0.00 -29.83 1.77
N GLN A 290 1.00 -28.96 1.60
CA GLN A 290 2.33 -29.37 1.13
C GLN A 290 3.14 -29.96 2.28
N LEU A 291 2.99 -29.40 3.48
CA LEU A 291 3.64 -29.91 4.69
C LEU A 291 3.09 -31.27 5.10
N GLU A 292 1.77 -31.48 4.98
CA GLU A 292 1.14 -32.80 5.20
C GLU A 292 1.71 -33.86 4.26
N LYS A 293 1.89 -33.52 2.98
CA LYS A 293 2.52 -34.42 2.01
C LYS A 293 3.99 -34.67 2.33
N LEU A 294 4.73 -33.64 2.73
CA LEU A 294 6.15 -33.73 3.06
C LEU A 294 6.41 -34.60 4.30
N LEU A 295 5.50 -34.59 5.27
CA LEU A 295 5.59 -35.38 6.50
C LEU A 295 4.91 -36.76 6.42
N ASN A 296 4.34 -37.11 5.25
CA ASN A 296 3.58 -38.33 5.04
C ASN A 296 2.32 -38.46 5.94
N LEU A 297 1.72 -37.32 6.30
CA LEU A 297 0.50 -37.24 7.10
C LEU A 297 -0.76 -37.33 6.22
N PRO A 298 -1.88 -37.85 6.75
CA PRO A 298 -3.15 -37.78 6.04
C PRO A 298 -3.63 -36.32 5.91
N ALA A 299 -4.41 -36.06 4.86
CA ALA A 299 -4.92 -34.72 4.59
C ALA A 299 -5.77 -34.16 5.74
N ASN A 300 -5.64 -32.86 6.00
CA ASN A 300 -6.33 -32.13 7.09
C ASN A 300 -5.98 -32.62 8.51
N THR A 301 -4.76 -33.09 8.71
CA THR A 301 -4.21 -33.43 10.04
C THR A 301 -3.67 -32.20 10.73
N LEU A 302 -2.81 -31.43 10.06
CA LEU A 302 -2.18 -30.24 10.66
C LEU A 302 -3.21 -29.17 11.00
N ALA A 303 -4.26 -29.11 10.19
CA ALA A 303 -5.47 -28.33 10.44
C ALA A 303 -6.12 -28.54 11.82
N LYS A 304 -6.00 -29.75 12.39
CA LYS A 304 -6.60 -30.11 13.68
C LYS A 304 -5.62 -29.96 14.83
N GLU A 305 -4.32 -30.09 14.55
CA GLU A 305 -3.25 -30.05 15.53
C GLU A 305 -2.39 -28.79 15.34
N LEU A 306 -2.95 -27.67 15.78
CA LEU A 306 -2.34 -26.34 15.61
C LEU A 306 -0.99 -26.20 16.31
N GLU A 307 -0.83 -26.82 17.49
CA GLU A 307 0.44 -26.83 18.22
C GLU A 307 1.54 -27.55 17.44
N LEU A 308 1.21 -28.73 16.87
CA LEU A 308 2.15 -29.50 16.05
C LEU A 308 2.55 -28.71 14.80
N GLN A 309 1.58 -28.09 14.11
CA GLN A 309 1.85 -27.27 12.94
C GLN A 309 2.80 -26.11 13.27
N LYS A 310 2.55 -25.40 14.38
CA LYS A 310 3.40 -24.29 14.81
C LYS A 310 4.82 -24.77 15.13
N ASP A 311 4.95 -25.85 15.89
CA ASP A 311 6.24 -26.39 16.27
C ASP A 311 7.04 -26.86 15.04
N VAL A 312 6.41 -27.55 14.10
CA VAL A 312 7.06 -27.96 12.85
C VAL A 312 7.52 -26.75 12.05
N MET A 313 6.67 -25.74 11.89
CA MET A 313 7.02 -24.52 11.15
C MET A 313 8.17 -23.75 11.81
N ASP A 314 8.16 -23.64 13.13
CA ASP A 314 9.23 -23.00 13.88
C ASP A 314 10.56 -23.77 13.76
N LEU A 315 10.53 -25.11 13.84
CA LEU A 315 11.72 -25.95 13.64
C LEU A 315 12.29 -25.86 12.23
N MET A 316 11.44 -25.82 11.20
CA MET A 316 11.89 -25.74 9.80
C MET A 316 12.40 -24.35 9.42
N ILE A 317 11.76 -23.28 9.92
CA ILE A 317 12.10 -21.90 9.53
C ILE A 317 13.19 -21.31 10.43
N GLN A 318 13.11 -21.50 11.75
CA GLN A 318 14.04 -20.85 12.69
C GLN A 318 15.31 -21.67 12.92
N HIS A 319 15.21 -23.00 12.82
CA HIS A 319 16.30 -23.92 13.14
C HIS A 319 16.82 -24.73 11.94
N ASP A 320 16.31 -24.46 10.73
CA ASP A 320 16.72 -25.11 9.48
C ASP A 320 16.73 -26.66 9.55
N ILE A 321 15.80 -27.26 10.31
CA ILE A 321 15.76 -28.71 10.48
C ILE A 321 15.20 -29.37 9.22
N PRO A 322 15.91 -30.35 8.63
CA PRO A 322 15.46 -31.02 7.43
C PRO A 322 14.19 -31.84 7.70
N SER A 323 13.27 -31.84 6.75
CA SER A 323 11.99 -32.56 6.86
C SER A 323 12.14 -34.06 7.09
N SER A 324 13.25 -34.66 6.63
CA SER A 324 13.54 -36.09 6.82
C SER A 324 13.65 -36.52 8.28
N LEU A 325 13.97 -35.60 9.20
CA LEU A 325 14.03 -35.91 10.64
C LEU A 325 12.67 -35.81 11.32
N LEU A 326 11.72 -35.12 10.68
CA LEU A 326 10.37 -34.88 11.21
C LEU A 326 9.34 -35.83 10.57
N SER A 327 9.57 -36.27 9.34
CA SER A 327 8.66 -37.11 8.56
C SER A 327 8.52 -38.52 9.13
N CYS A 328 7.36 -39.15 8.88
CA CYS A 328 7.20 -40.58 9.09
C CYS A 328 7.85 -41.40 7.95
N ASP A 329 8.56 -42.46 8.31
CA ASP A 329 9.08 -43.45 7.36
C ASP A 329 7.94 -44.07 6.54
N GLU A 330 8.07 -44.07 5.22
CA GLU A 330 7.06 -44.63 4.30
C GLU A 330 6.90 -46.15 4.43
N GLU A 331 7.93 -46.85 4.89
CA GLU A 331 7.96 -48.31 4.99
C GLU A 331 7.07 -48.85 6.14
N LYS A 332 6.75 -48.01 7.12
CA LYS A 332 5.86 -48.38 8.22
C LYS A 332 4.41 -48.16 7.79
N VAL A 333 3.69 -49.25 7.53
CA VAL A 333 2.24 -49.21 7.24
C VAL A 333 1.46 -48.90 8.53
N LEU A 334 1.53 -47.65 8.95
CA LEU A 334 0.87 -47.11 10.14
C LEU A 334 -0.49 -46.54 9.77
N SER A 335 -1.47 -46.69 10.66
CA SER A 335 -2.76 -46.03 10.52
C SER A 335 -2.61 -44.52 10.64
N GLY A 336 -3.57 -43.76 10.07
CA GLY A 336 -3.58 -42.29 10.11
C GLY A 336 -3.20 -41.67 11.46
N PRO A 337 -3.83 -42.04 12.60
CA PRO A 337 -3.52 -41.48 13.91
C PRO A 337 -2.14 -41.89 14.45
N GLU A 338 -1.66 -43.09 14.13
CA GLU A 338 -0.33 -43.55 14.56
C GLU A 338 0.79 -42.77 13.88
N LYS A 339 0.58 -42.36 12.62
CA LYS A 339 1.52 -41.47 11.92
C LYS A 339 1.65 -40.12 12.62
N VAL A 340 0.53 -39.55 13.06
CA VAL A 340 0.55 -38.27 13.76
C VAL A 340 1.34 -38.35 15.07
N GLN A 341 1.10 -39.40 15.86
CA GLN A 341 1.85 -39.63 17.09
C GLN A 341 3.35 -39.80 16.85
N GLU A 342 3.74 -40.44 15.75
CA GLU A 342 5.16 -40.61 15.43
C GLU A 342 5.81 -39.27 15.04
N VAL A 343 5.15 -38.44 14.22
CA VAL A 343 5.64 -37.08 13.94
C VAL A 343 5.72 -36.25 15.22
N GLN A 344 4.72 -36.32 16.10
CA GLN A 344 4.74 -35.62 17.39
C GLN A 344 5.93 -36.05 18.26
N LYS A 345 6.24 -37.35 18.33
CA LYS A 345 7.42 -37.85 19.06
C LYS A 345 8.71 -37.30 18.45
N ASN A 346 8.85 -37.31 17.12
CA ASN A 346 10.03 -36.81 16.43
C ASN A 346 10.22 -35.31 16.68
N VAL A 347 9.15 -34.52 16.56
CA VAL A 347 9.14 -33.07 16.86
C VAL A 347 9.52 -32.82 18.32
N THR A 348 8.93 -33.55 19.26
CA THR A 348 9.22 -33.40 20.70
C THR A 348 10.67 -33.77 21.02
N ALA A 349 11.19 -34.85 20.42
CA ALA A 349 12.58 -35.27 20.59
C ALA A 349 13.54 -34.18 20.09
N MET A 350 13.28 -33.61 18.90
CA MET A 350 14.08 -32.51 18.35
C MET A 350 13.98 -31.25 19.21
N ARG A 351 12.77 -30.91 19.69
CA ARG A 351 12.57 -29.76 20.58
C ARG A 351 13.34 -29.93 21.89
N ASN A 352 13.34 -31.12 22.48
CA ASN A 352 14.09 -31.41 23.71
C ASN A 352 15.62 -31.33 23.51
N ILE A 353 16.12 -31.57 22.29
CA ILE A 353 17.54 -31.39 21.97
C ILE A 353 17.90 -29.89 21.92
N ILE A 354 17.03 -29.06 21.33
CA ILE A 354 17.26 -27.62 21.19
C ILE A 354 17.00 -26.88 22.51
N PHE A 355 15.92 -27.24 23.19
CA PHE A 355 15.46 -26.69 24.45
C PHE A 355 15.42 -27.82 25.49
N PRO A 356 16.57 -28.17 26.10
CA PRO A 356 16.59 -29.20 27.11
C PRO A 356 15.70 -28.79 28.28
N PRO A 357 14.87 -29.71 28.81
CA PRO A 357 14.10 -29.43 30.01
C PRO A 357 15.07 -29.06 31.14
N PRO A 358 14.71 -28.14 32.05
CA PRO A 358 15.55 -27.80 33.18
C PRO A 358 15.91 -29.08 33.93
N THR A 359 17.21 -29.36 34.03
CA THR A 359 17.70 -30.55 34.74
C THR A 359 17.15 -30.50 36.16
N PRO A 360 16.43 -31.52 36.63
CA PRO A 360 16.05 -31.59 38.04
C PRO A 360 17.34 -31.57 38.86
N PRO A 361 17.42 -30.77 39.95
CA PRO A 361 18.64 -30.66 40.74
C PRO A 361 19.07 -32.05 41.20
N SER A 362 20.30 -32.45 40.84
CA SER A 362 20.82 -33.79 41.06
C SER A 362 21.09 -34.13 42.53
N SER A 363 20.80 -33.22 43.45
CA SER A 363 20.79 -33.49 44.88
C SER A 363 19.82 -32.57 45.63
N PRO A 364 19.25 -33.00 46.78
CA PRO A 364 18.50 -32.12 47.67
C PRO A 364 19.35 -31.00 48.31
N ALA A 365 20.66 -30.91 48.02
CA ALA A 365 21.55 -29.89 48.57
C ALA A 365 21.61 -28.59 47.75
N GLU A 366 21.10 -28.57 46.52
CA GLU A 366 21.07 -27.34 45.69
C GLU A 366 19.81 -26.48 45.89
N LEU A 367 18.84 -26.97 46.67
CA LEU A 367 17.62 -26.22 47.01
C LEU A 367 17.87 -25.06 48.01
N TYR A 368 19.10 -24.90 48.51
CA TYR A 368 19.45 -23.91 49.54
C TYR A 368 20.39 -22.78 49.10
N LEU A 369 20.77 -22.68 47.83
CA LEU A 369 21.73 -21.64 47.38
C LEU A 369 21.14 -20.54 46.47
N CYS A 370 19.85 -20.54 46.18
CA CYS A 370 19.19 -19.45 45.43
C CYS A 370 18.35 -18.52 46.31
N VAL A 371 18.85 -18.15 47.50
CA VAL A 371 18.27 -17.04 48.29
C VAL A 371 19.26 -15.88 48.51
N ASP A 372 20.57 -16.07 48.30
CA ASP A 372 21.58 -15.05 48.66
C ASP A 372 22.33 -14.42 47.46
N SER A 373 21.60 -13.95 46.45
CA SER A 373 22.17 -13.04 45.45
C SER A 373 21.16 -12.03 44.88
N ILE A 374 20.34 -11.45 45.77
CA ILE A 374 19.87 -10.08 45.54
C ILE A 374 20.86 -9.18 46.26
N SER A 375 21.84 -8.68 45.52
CA SER A 375 22.67 -7.57 45.95
C SER A 375 21.77 -6.34 46.13
N LEU A 376 21.40 -6.09 47.38
CA LEU A 376 21.14 -4.75 47.87
C LEU A 376 22.45 -3.98 47.78
N ASP A 377 22.60 -3.16 46.74
CA ASP A 377 23.28 -1.87 46.82
C ASP A 377 22.92 -1.03 45.58
N ASN A 378 22.59 0.23 45.83
CA ASN A 378 22.16 1.28 44.90
C ASN A 378 20.67 1.33 44.56
N CYS A 379 19.88 1.80 45.52
CA CYS A 379 18.84 2.77 45.18
C CYS A 379 18.63 3.71 46.37
N GLU A 380 19.14 4.94 46.24
CA GLU A 380 18.90 6.04 47.15
C GLU A 380 17.39 6.27 47.31
N ILE A 381 16.92 6.18 48.55
CA ILE A 381 15.59 6.64 48.95
C ILE A 381 15.72 8.13 49.23
N SER A 382 15.24 8.97 48.33
CA SER A 382 14.70 10.27 48.71
C SER A 382 13.27 10.04 49.24
N SER A 383 13.15 10.13 50.56
CA SER A 383 11.90 10.15 51.29
C SER A 383 11.06 11.37 50.90
N GLU A 384 9.78 11.18 50.57
CA GLU A 384 8.68 11.95 51.17
C GLU A 384 7.29 11.42 50.72
N ASN A 385 6.41 11.30 51.70
CA ASN A 385 4.95 11.15 51.61
C ASN A 385 4.32 9.77 51.34
N CYS A 386 4.32 8.96 52.40
CA CYS A 386 3.18 8.11 52.74
C CYS A 386 1.97 8.98 53.13
N LYS A 387 0.78 8.71 52.56
CA LYS A 387 -0.48 8.58 53.31
C LYS A 387 -1.65 8.08 52.45
N SER A 388 -2.17 6.93 52.88
CA SER A 388 -3.58 6.51 52.99
C SER A 388 -4.47 6.35 51.75
N GLY A 389 -5.07 5.17 51.62
CA GLY A 389 -6.50 5.04 51.26
C GLY A 389 -6.85 3.96 50.23
N TYR A 390 -7.25 2.77 50.70
CA TYR A 390 -8.31 1.99 50.02
C TYR A 390 -9.67 2.73 50.17
N PRO A 391 -10.78 2.44 49.43
CA PRO A 391 -11.10 1.24 48.64
C PRO A 391 -11.93 1.45 47.33
N ASN A 392 -12.31 0.32 46.71
CA ASN A 392 -13.56 0.01 45.96
C ASN A 392 -13.59 0.00 44.41
N ILE A 393 -13.62 -1.24 43.89
CA ILE A 393 -14.68 -1.87 43.08
C ILE A 393 -15.53 -0.93 42.21
N ARG A 394 -15.51 -1.14 40.88
CA ARG A 394 -16.72 -1.26 40.06
C ARG A 394 -16.48 -1.96 38.71
N ARG A 395 -17.35 -2.96 38.46
CA ARG A 395 -17.54 -3.68 37.20
C ARG A 395 -18.05 -2.73 36.11
N GLY A 396 -17.56 -2.88 34.88
CA GLY A 396 -18.10 -2.25 33.68
C GLY A 396 -18.12 -3.24 32.51
N ARG A 397 -19.33 -3.75 32.21
CA ARG A 397 -19.69 -4.56 31.03
C ARG A 397 -19.44 -3.74 29.75
N ALA A 398 -18.66 -4.27 28.80
CA ALA A 398 -18.66 -3.77 27.43
C ALA A 398 -19.79 -4.45 26.64
N ARG A 399 -20.64 -3.63 26.02
CA ARG A 399 -21.75 -4.02 25.14
C ARG A 399 -21.22 -4.22 23.73
N GLU A 400 -21.57 -5.37 23.14
CA GLU A 400 -21.53 -5.62 21.70
C GLU A 400 -22.64 -4.79 21.03
N SER A 401 -22.30 -4.09 19.95
CA SER A 401 -23.26 -3.42 19.07
C SER A 401 -23.27 -4.12 17.72
N ASN A 402 -24.34 -4.90 17.49
CA ASN A 402 -24.77 -5.33 16.17
C ASN A 402 -25.37 -4.13 15.42
N TYR A 403 -24.99 -3.93 14.16
CA TYR A 403 -25.77 -3.15 13.22
C TYR A 403 -26.27 -4.08 12.12
N CYS A 404 -27.59 -4.27 12.12
CA CYS A 404 -28.35 -4.75 10.97
C CYS A 404 -28.51 -3.58 10.00
N ILE A 405 -28.31 -3.83 8.71
CA ILE A 405 -28.66 -2.91 7.64
C ILE A 405 -29.99 -3.43 7.09
N GLU A 406 -31.03 -2.60 7.19
CA GLU A 406 -32.33 -2.83 6.58
C GLU A 406 -32.27 -2.30 5.13
N ASP A 407 -32.73 -3.13 4.20
CA ASP A 407 -32.89 -2.82 2.79
C ASP A 407 -34.17 -1.98 2.59
N GLU A 408 -34.04 -0.76 2.07
CA GLU A 408 -35.16 0.01 1.52
C GLU A 408 -35.11 -0.11 -0.02
N GLU A 409 -36.09 -0.83 -0.56
CA GLU A 409 -36.41 -0.91 -1.99
C GLU A 409 -37.21 0.34 -2.39
N GLU A 410 -36.62 1.23 -3.19
CA GLU A 410 -37.36 2.25 -3.92
C GLU A 410 -37.39 1.86 -5.41
N GLU A 411 -38.60 1.56 -5.89
CA GLU A 411 -38.95 1.41 -7.30
C GLU A 411 -39.04 2.80 -7.93
N GLU A 412 -38.22 3.12 -8.93
CA GLU A 412 -38.46 4.25 -9.84
C GLU A 412 -38.42 3.81 -11.30
N GLU A 413 -39.43 4.29 -12.03
CA GLU A 413 -39.76 4.01 -13.43
C GLU A 413 -38.65 4.52 -14.37
N VAL A 414 -38.28 3.68 -15.34
CA VAL A 414 -37.28 4.00 -16.38
C VAL A 414 -38.00 4.50 -17.64
N GLU A 415 -37.78 5.75 -18.01
CA GLU A 415 -38.04 6.25 -19.37
C GLU A 415 -36.92 5.76 -20.31
N GLU A 416 -37.30 4.99 -21.33
CA GLU A 416 -36.44 4.59 -22.44
C GLU A 416 -36.10 5.79 -23.33
N VAL A 417 -34.81 6.07 -23.51
CA VAL A 417 -34.32 6.92 -24.61
C VAL A 417 -33.32 6.11 -25.44
N GLU A 418 -33.72 5.78 -26.66
CA GLU A 418 -32.89 5.15 -27.67
C GLU A 418 -31.67 6.01 -28.04
N SER A 419 -30.46 5.44 -27.99
CA SER A 419 -29.31 5.96 -28.74
C SER A 419 -28.48 4.82 -29.35
N LYS A 420 -28.91 4.38 -30.54
CA LYS A 420 -28.07 3.64 -31.49
C LYS A 420 -27.20 4.64 -32.24
N LYS A 421 -25.91 4.72 -31.90
CA LYS A 421 -24.80 5.17 -32.78
C LYS A 421 -23.49 5.11 -31.99
N GLY A 422 -22.70 4.07 -32.21
CA GLY A 422 -21.38 3.94 -31.57
C GLY A 422 -20.64 2.63 -31.81
N PHE A 423 -21.17 1.71 -32.63
CA PHE A 423 -20.61 0.36 -32.78
C PHE A 423 -19.78 0.15 -34.07
N ASP A 424 -19.60 1.18 -34.90
CA ASP A 424 -18.88 1.06 -36.17
C ASP A 424 -17.38 1.44 -36.08
N SER A 425 -16.90 2.04 -34.98
CA SER A 425 -15.51 2.52 -34.88
C SER A 425 -14.53 1.52 -34.24
N LEU A 426 -14.99 0.36 -33.78
CA LEU A 426 -14.14 -0.66 -33.15
C LEU A 426 -13.70 -1.78 -34.10
N LYS A 427 -14.28 -1.86 -35.30
CA LYS A 427 -13.87 -2.85 -36.31
C LYS A 427 -12.66 -2.42 -37.13
N GLU A 428 -12.45 -1.12 -37.30
CA GLU A 428 -11.29 -0.62 -38.04
C GLU A 428 -9.97 -0.74 -37.25
N GLU A 429 -10.02 -0.91 -35.92
CA GLU A 429 -8.80 -1.08 -35.10
C GLU A 429 -8.33 -2.53 -34.99
N GLU A 430 -9.21 -3.54 -35.17
CA GLU A 430 -8.79 -4.96 -35.17
C GLU A 430 -8.19 -5.40 -36.52
N ASP A 431 -8.61 -4.79 -37.64
CA ASP A 431 -8.11 -5.15 -38.97
C ASP A 431 -6.69 -4.61 -39.26
N GLU A 432 -6.23 -3.55 -38.57
CA GLU A 432 -4.85 -3.04 -38.70
C GLU A 432 -3.82 -3.82 -37.84
N GLU A 433 -4.26 -4.55 -36.80
CA GLU A 433 -3.36 -5.36 -35.97
C GLU A 433 -3.04 -6.74 -36.60
N GLU A 434 -3.93 -7.28 -37.46
CA GLU A 434 -3.65 -8.54 -38.18
C GLU A 434 -2.72 -8.36 -39.39
N GLU A 435 -2.66 -7.19 -40.02
CA GLU A 435 -1.74 -6.94 -41.15
C GLU A 435 -0.27 -6.76 -40.74
N GLU A 436 0.03 -6.40 -39.48
CA GLU A 436 1.43 -6.24 -39.00
C GLU A 436 2.07 -7.54 -38.46
N GLU A 437 1.33 -8.65 -38.30
CA GLU A 437 1.90 -9.97 -37.93
C GLU A 437 2.36 -10.79 -39.16
N GLU A 438 2.01 -10.39 -40.39
CA GLU A 438 2.37 -11.10 -41.64
C GLU A 438 3.53 -10.48 -42.45
N GLU A 439 4.13 -9.35 -42.04
CA GLU A 439 5.30 -8.73 -42.72
C GLU A 439 6.66 -8.85 -42.01
#